data_AF-A0A3D1X756-F1
#
_entry.id   AF-A0A3D1X756-F1
#
_cell.length_a   1.000
_cell.length_b   1.000
_cell.length_c   1.000
_cell.angle_alpha   90.00
_cell.angle_beta   90.00
_cell.angle_gamma   90.00
#
_symmetry.space_group_name_H-M   'P 1'
#
loop_
_entity.id
_entity.type
_entity.pdbx_description
1 polymer ?
#
loop_
_entity_poly.entity_id
_entity_poly.type
_entity_poly.pdbx_seq_one_letter_code
_entity_poly.pdbx_strand_id
1 'polypeptide(L)'
;MKRLIMLMMVVAVTAALLACTKDGRENENDDVEIEPQYAGADTMTLRVVGSGEGGILVLAGETELYTLPLDGVTLYLDGSSVSAAELESGMTAEVWYTGGVQETYPAKFSQVVAVSLSREDDARYDLCGLYLQVLEDLWNKDTGLNGGAEIVSVDLSKAPGGLTAGEKAAIAYVFAQRHGVEGLTMTFDELREEGYLAGEKTENGKMAYSFPNGLLFTVTPDEGANGDDSAPVIAFAAQKWRSPLGAYSFTNCAASRGESGWEYSVGAEMIA
;
A
#
# COMPACT_ATOMS: atom_id res chain seq x y z
N MET A 1 -68.62 65.28 -3.52
CA MET A 1 -67.69 65.88 -2.54
C MET A 1 -66.27 65.42 -2.90
N LYS A 2 -65.54 66.23 -3.66
CA LYS A 2 -64.20 66.77 -3.33
C LYS A 2 -63.12 65.75 -2.90
N ARG A 3 -62.13 65.59 -3.80
CA ARG A 3 -60.66 65.62 -3.59
C ARG A 3 -60.04 64.38 -2.91
N LEU A 4 -58.85 63.86 -3.24
CA LEU A 4 -57.60 64.40 -3.83
C LEU A 4 -56.72 63.15 -4.18
N ILE A 5 -56.30 62.88 -5.42
CA ILE A 5 -55.00 63.18 -6.08
C ILE A 5 -53.74 62.79 -5.26
N MET A 6 -52.92 61.83 -5.77
CA MET A 6 -51.54 62.04 -6.31
C MET A 6 -50.91 60.67 -6.70
N LEU A 7 -50.72 60.31 -7.98
CA LEU A 7 -49.64 60.63 -8.96
C LEU A 7 -48.37 59.74 -8.82
N MET A 8 -48.22 58.68 -9.63
CA MET A 8 -47.32 58.50 -10.81
C MET A 8 -45.83 58.22 -10.56
N MET A 9 -45.35 57.09 -11.08
CA MET A 9 -44.31 56.97 -12.13
C MET A 9 -44.33 55.51 -12.64
N VAL A 10 -44.92 55.21 -13.82
CA VAL A 10 -44.30 55.07 -15.16
C VAL A 10 -43.31 53.87 -15.21
N VAL A 11 -43.68 52.67 -15.70
CA VAL A 11 -43.87 52.20 -17.11
C VAL A 11 -42.54 52.31 -17.89
N ALA A 12 -41.92 51.28 -18.49
CA ALA A 12 -42.45 50.31 -19.46
C ALA A 12 -41.35 49.32 -19.93
N VAL A 13 -41.76 48.07 -20.26
CA VAL A 13 -41.55 47.38 -21.58
C VAL A 13 -40.11 46.92 -21.90
N THR A 14 -39.81 45.65 -22.18
CA THR A 14 -40.30 44.79 -23.29
C THR A 14 -40.10 43.30 -22.97
N ALA A 15 -41.08 42.49 -23.39
CA ALA A 15 -40.91 41.06 -23.62
C ALA A 15 -40.34 40.80 -25.03
N ALA A 16 -39.51 39.77 -25.17
CA ALA A 16 -39.27 39.08 -26.44
C ALA A 16 -39.29 37.57 -26.20
N LEU A 17 -40.29 36.91 -26.81
CA LEU A 17 -40.40 35.47 -26.96
C LEU A 17 -39.43 34.99 -28.04
N LEU A 18 -38.76 33.87 -27.80
CA LEU A 18 -38.37 32.92 -28.83
C LEU A 18 -38.42 31.51 -28.26
N ALA A 19 -39.45 30.79 -28.68
CA ALA A 19 -39.55 29.35 -28.55
C ALA A 19 -38.65 28.69 -29.60
N CYS A 20 -37.90 27.65 -29.21
CA CYS A 20 -37.66 26.47 -30.03
C CYS A 20 -37.16 25.33 -29.13
N THR A 21 -38.02 24.31 -29.05
CA THR A 21 -37.84 22.92 -28.63
C THR A 21 -36.41 22.36 -28.65
N LYS A 22 -36.06 21.56 -27.63
CA LYS A 22 -35.87 20.10 -27.71
C LYS A 22 -34.86 19.61 -26.66
N ASP A 23 -35.37 18.80 -25.73
CA ASP A 23 -34.71 17.64 -25.09
C ASP A 23 -33.34 17.86 -24.42
N GLY A 24 -33.34 17.86 -23.08
CA GLY A 24 -32.13 17.94 -22.27
C GLY A 24 -32.39 17.33 -20.89
N ARG A 25 -32.01 16.06 -20.78
CA ARG A 25 -31.98 15.25 -19.55
C ARG A 25 -31.51 16.06 -18.33
N GLU A 26 -32.21 15.84 -17.23
CA GLU A 26 -31.73 16.08 -15.87
C GLU A 26 -30.38 15.37 -15.70
N ASN A 27 -29.31 16.15 -15.52
CA ASN A 27 -28.11 15.68 -14.83
C ASN A 27 -28.18 16.28 -13.43
N GLU A 28 -28.93 15.62 -12.55
CA GLU A 28 -28.65 15.67 -11.12
C GLU A 28 -27.28 15.02 -10.92
N ASN A 29 -26.22 15.82 -10.98
CA ASN A 29 -25.01 15.47 -10.23
C ASN A 29 -25.38 15.68 -8.77
N ASP A 30 -25.96 14.65 -8.16
CA ASP A 30 -25.90 14.46 -6.71
C ASP A 30 -24.42 14.28 -6.37
N ASP A 31 -23.74 15.38 -6.12
CA ASP A 31 -22.57 15.37 -5.24
C ASP A 31 -23.07 14.75 -3.93
N VAL A 32 -22.72 13.49 -3.68
CA VAL A 32 -23.04 12.81 -2.43
C VAL A 32 -22.27 13.52 -1.32
N GLU A 33 -22.91 14.52 -0.72
CA GLU A 33 -22.47 15.15 0.51
C GLU A 33 -22.52 14.06 1.60
N ILE A 34 -21.35 13.49 1.92
CA ILE A 34 -21.20 12.54 3.02
C ILE A 34 -21.69 13.27 4.28
N GLU A 35 -22.81 12.82 4.84
CA GLU A 35 -23.48 13.45 5.98
C GLU A 35 -22.52 13.75 7.16
N PRO A 36 -22.86 14.72 8.05
CA PRO A 36 -22.04 15.16 9.19
C PRO A 36 -21.90 14.11 10.33
N GLN A 37 -22.02 12.82 10.00
CA GLN A 37 -22.16 11.69 10.92
C GLN A 37 -20.96 11.45 11.85
N TYR A 38 -19.81 12.10 11.60
CA TYR A 38 -18.60 12.00 12.43
C TYR A 38 -18.01 13.37 12.80
N ALA A 39 -18.85 14.41 12.91
CA ALA A 39 -18.40 15.74 13.32
C ALA A 39 -17.52 15.69 14.59
N GLY A 40 -16.27 16.14 14.47
CA GLY A 40 -15.28 16.15 15.55
C GLY A 40 -14.34 14.93 15.58
N ALA A 41 -14.43 14.01 14.62
CA ALA A 41 -13.40 12.99 14.41
C ALA A 41 -12.17 13.58 13.71
N ASP A 42 -10.99 13.09 14.10
CA ASP A 42 -9.77 13.28 13.33
C ASP A 42 -9.74 12.28 12.16
N THR A 43 -9.09 12.66 11.07
CA THR A 43 -8.89 11.79 9.91
C THR A 43 -7.41 11.55 9.65
N MET A 44 -7.08 10.36 9.15
CA MET A 44 -5.76 10.03 8.65
C MET A 44 -5.87 9.22 7.36
N THR A 45 -5.22 9.70 6.30
CA THR A 45 -5.15 9.01 5.02
C THR A 45 -3.95 8.06 5.02
N LEU A 46 -4.20 6.78 4.75
CA LEU A 46 -3.23 5.70 4.75
C LEU A 46 -3.41 4.83 3.51
N ARG A 47 -2.41 4.02 3.19
CA ARG A 47 -2.46 3.01 2.13
C ARG A 47 -2.85 1.65 2.69
N VAL A 48 -3.76 0.93 2.06
CA VAL A 48 -4.03 -0.49 2.36
C VAL A 48 -2.91 -1.35 1.80
N VAL A 49 -2.31 -2.18 2.66
CA VAL A 49 -1.22 -3.12 2.28
C VAL A 49 -1.64 -4.57 2.50
N GLY A 50 -2.45 -4.85 3.53
CA GLY A 50 -3.00 -6.17 3.80
C GLY A 50 -4.51 -6.08 4.03
N SER A 51 -5.30 -6.76 3.20
CA SER A 51 -6.74 -6.57 2.98
C SER A 51 -7.68 -6.99 4.13
N GLY A 52 -7.19 -7.30 5.32
CA GLY A 52 -8.07 -7.65 6.43
C GLY A 52 -8.58 -9.09 6.44
N GLU A 53 -8.05 -9.98 5.60
CA GLU A 53 -8.31 -11.41 5.71
C GLU A 53 -7.82 -11.90 7.09
N GLY A 54 -8.76 -12.29 7.96
CA GLY A 54 -8.50 -12.53 9.39
C GLY A 54 -8.94 -11.41 10.34
N GLY A 55 -9.60 -10.36 9.85
CA GLY A 55 -10.27 -9.32 10.64
C GLY A 55 -9.41 -8.12 11.03
N ILE A 56 -8.18 -8.00 10.51
CA ILE A 56 -7.25 -6.89 10.81
C ILE A 56 -6.70 -6.30 9.51
N LEU A 57 -7.07 -5.05 9.23
CA LEU A 57 -6.53 -4.27 8.12
C LEU A 57 -5.10 -3.81 8.46
N VAL A 58 -4.17 -3.99 7.52
CA VAL A 58 -2.80 -3.45 7.63
C VAL A 58 -2.67 -2.24 6.73
N LEU A 59 -2.31 -1.12 7.34
CA LEU A 59 -2.25 0.19 6.70
C LEU A 59 -0.84 0.78 6.79
N ALA A 60 -0.43 1.54 5.78
CA ALA A 60 0.86 2.22 5.75
C ALA A 60 0.67 3.75 5.65
N GLY A 61 1.38 4.47 6.50
CA GLY A 61 1.57 5.92 6.36
C GLY A 61 2.94 6.24 5.76
N GLU A 62 3.36 7.50 5.86
CA GLU A 62 4.68 7.94 5.39
C GLU A 62 5.83 7.27 6.17
N THR A 63 5.68 7.16 7.48
CA THR A 63 6.77 6.69 8.38
C THR A 63 6.43 5.46 9.19
N GLU A 64 5.15 5.14 9.34
CA GLU A 64 4.68 4.13 10.27
C GLU A 64 3.70 3.16 9.61
N LEU A 65 3.65 1.94 10.16
CA LEU A 65 2.63 0.96 9.83
C LEU A 65 1.57 0.90 10.94
N TYR A 66 0.32 0.69 10.55
CA TYR A 66 -0.83 0.64 11.43
C TYR A 66 -1.57 -0.68 11.27
N THR A 67 -2.17 -1.14 12.36
CA THR A 67 -3.12 -2.27 12.34
C THR A 67 -4.46 -1.82 12.86
N LEU A 68 -5.52 -2.20 12.16
CA LEU A 68 -6.89 -1.78 12.46
C LEU A 68 -7.80 -3.02 12.44
N PRO A 69 -8.23 -3.50 13.62
CA PRO A 69 -9.28 -4.51 13.71
C PRO A 69 -10.57 -3.99 13.06
N LEU A 70 -11.17 -4.80 12.20
CA LEU A 70 -12.37 -4.43 11.43
C LEU A 70 -13.67 -4.67 12.20
N ASP A 71 -13.62 -5.34 13.36
CA ASP A 71 -14.80 -5.61 14.17
C ASP A 71 -15.44 -4.30 14.67
N GLY A 72 -16.73 -4.12 14.38
CA GLY A 72 -17.47 -2.91 14.74
C GLY A 72 -17.13 -1.66 13.92
N VAL A 73 -16.29 -1.77 12.87
CA VAL A 73 -15.91 -0.64 12.00
C VAL A 73 -16.82 -0.62 10.77
N THR A 74 -17.36 0.56 10.44
CA THR A 74 -18.13 0.76 9.19
C THR A 74 -17.17 1.04 8.04
N LEU A 75 -17.29 0.28 6.95
CA LEU A 75 -16.47 0.40 5.76
C LEU A 75 -17.27 1.00 4.60
N TYR A 76 -16.65 1.95 3.90
CA TYR A 76 -17.17 2.52 2.67
C TYR A 76 -16.16 2.37 1.55
N LEU A 77 -16.62 2.10 0.33
CA LEU A 77 -15.82 2.16 -0.89
C LEU A 77 -16.52 3.10 -1.85
N ASP A 78 -15.83 4.19 -2.24
CA ASP A 78 -16.36 5.22 -3.12
C ASP A 78 -17.75 5.73 -2.66
N GLY A 79 -17.91 5.89 -1.33
CA GLY A 79 -19.14 6.36 -0.68
C GLY A 79 -20.21 5.29 -0.41
N SER A 80 -20.07 4.07 -0.94
CA SER A 80 -21.03 2.98 -0.72
C SER A 80 -20.58 2.07 0.42
N SER A 81 -21.50 1.60 1.27
CA SER A 81 -21.15 0.65 2.34
C SER A 81 -20.75 -0.71 1.77
N VAL A 82 -19.65 -1.26 2.26
CA VAL A 82 -19.06 -2.52 1.76
C VAL A 82 -18.66 -3.46 2.90
N SER A 83 -18.35 -4.71 2.55
CA SER A 83 -17.76 -5.67 3.47
C SER A 83 -16.23 -5.70 3.35
N ALA A 84 -15.55 -6.28 4.35
CA ALA A 84 -14.10 -6.46 4.31
C ALA A 84 -13.60 -7.27 3.11
N ALA A 85 -14.46 -8.08 2.47
CA ALA A 85 -14.10 -8.88 1.30
C ALA A 85 -13.86 -8.04 0.04
N GLU A 86 -14.27 -6.76 0.03
CA GLU A 86 -14.05 -5.84 -1.09
C GLU A 86 -12.77 -5.00 -0.94
N LEU A 87 -12.05 -5.16 0.18
CA LEU A 87 -10.81 -4.44 0.44
C LEU A 87 -9.67 -5.05 -0.37
N GLU A 88 -8.91 -4.19 -1.05
CA GLU A 88 -7.79 -4.58 -1.89
C GLU A 88 -6.51 -3.84 -1.46
N SER A 89 -5.36 -4.48 -1.62
CA SER A 89 -4.08 -3.78 -1.49
C SER A 89 -4.01 -2.64 -2.52
N GLY A 90 -3.35 -1.55 -2.15
CA GLY A 90 -3.25 -0.38 -3.00
C GLY A 90 -4.39 0.63 -2.83
N MET A 91 -5.53 0.26 -2.22
CA MET A 91 -6.58 1.24 -1.90
C MET A 91 -6.07 2.31 -0.93
N THR A 92 -6.57 3.53 -1.09
CA THR A 92 -6.39 4.59 -0.10
C THR A 92 -7.50 4.48 0.92
N ALA A 93 -7.13 4.58 2.20
CA ALA A 93 -8.02 4.47 3.34
C ALA A 93 -7.95 5.75 4.16
N GLU A 94 -9.05 6.49 4.21
CA GLU A 94 -9.24 7.57 5.17
C GLU A 94 -9.86 6.97 6.44
N VAL A 95 -9.07 6.93 7.51
CA VAL A 95 -9.48 6.41 8.82
C VAL A 95 -10.01 7.54 9.68
N TRP A 96 -11.24 7.39 10.18
CA TRP A 96 -11.91 8.38 11.05
C TRP A 96 -11.90 7.87 12.49
N TYR A 97 -11.36 8.66 13.42
CA TYR A 97 -11.18 8.24 14.81
C TYR A 97 -11.34 9.40 15.81
N THR A 98 -11.69 9.09 17.05
CA THR A 98 -11.88 10.10 18.12
C THR A 98 -10.96 9.92 19.32
N GLY A 99 -10.28 8.77 19.43
CA GLY A 99 -9.49 8.40 20.61
C GLY A 99 -7.98 8.62 20.47
N GLY A 100 -7.51 9.13 19.33
CA GLY A 100 -6.09 9.31 19.02
C GLY A 100 -5.39 8.07 18.43
N VAL A 101 -4.09 8.22 18.17
CA VAL A 101 -3.16 7.16 17.75
C VAL A 101 -2.31 6.72 18.94
N GLN A 102 -2.17 5.41 19.12
CA GLN A 102 -1.38 4.79 20.19
C GLN A 102 0.06 4.53 19.72
N GLU A 103 1.03 4.91 20.54
CA GLU A 103 2.47 4.66 20.36
C GLU A 103 2.83 3.19 20.64
N THR A 104 2.34 2.29 19.77
CA THR A 104 2.59 0.85 19.81
C THR A 104 3.18 0.39 18.48
N TYR A 105 3.72 -0.84 18.44
CA TYR A 105 4.19 -1.44 17.19
C TYR A 105 3.44 -2.75 16.90
N PRO A 106 2.69 -2.85 15.78
CA PRO A 106 2.30 -1.76 14.88
C PRO A 106 1.48 -0.66 15.58
N ALA A 107 1.44 0.54 15.01
CA ALA A 107 0.62 1.63 15.55
C ALA A 107 -0.87 1.29 15.47
N LYS A 108 -1.66 1.86 16.38
CA LYS A 108 -3.10 1.54 16.51
C LYS A 108 -3.92 2.78 16.70
N PHE A 109 -5.11 2.80 16.12
CA PHE A 109 -6.11 3.81 16.39
C PHE A 109 -6.92 3.45 17.63
N SER A 110 -7.36 4.47 18.36
CA SER A 110 -8.36 4.34 19.42
C SER A 110 -9.68 4.94 18.94
N GLN A 111 -10.78 4.22 19.17
CA GLN A 111 -12.13 4.65 18.79
C GLN A 111 -12.25 5.00 17.30
N VAL A 112 -11.93 4.04 16.43
CA VAL A 112 -12.23 4.14 14.99
C VAL A 112 -13.75 4.05 14.81
N VAL A 113 -14.31 4.98 14.05
CA VAL A 113 -15.75 5.04 13.78
C VAL A 113 -16.10 4.63 12.35
N ALA A 114 -15.20 4.90 11.39
CA ALA A 114 -15.35 4.49 10.00
C ALA A 114 -14.02 4.47 9.25
N VAL A 115 -14.01 3.77 8.13
CA VAL A 115 -12.95 3.85 7.12
C VAL A 115 -13.60 4.07 5.76
N SER A 116 -13.20 5.14 5.08
CA SER A 116 -13.60 5.42 3.69
C SER A 116 -12.46 5.03 2.76
N LEU A 117 -12.75 4.15 1.82
CA LEU A 117 -11.79 3.63 0.86
C LEU A 117 -12.06 4.18 -0.54
N SER A 118 -10.98 4.35 -1.30
CA SER A 118 -11.04 4.67 -2.71
C SER A 118 -9.88 4.02 -3.46
N ARG A 119 -10.10 3.78 -4.75
CA ARG A 119 -9.01 3.37 -5.66
C ARG A 119 -8.36 4.63 -6.23
N GLU A 120 -7.04 4.70 -6.17
CA GLU A 120 -6.31 5.83 -6.74
C GLU A 120 -5.96 5.61 -8.21
N ASP A 121 -6.03 6.68 -8.99
CA ASP A 121 -5.57 6.71 -10.38
C ASP A 121 -4.03 6.88 -10.51
N ASP A 122 -3.26 6.83 -9.40
CA ASP A 122 -1.80 7.02 -9.41
C ASP A 122 -1.12 5.87 -10.18
N ALA A 123 -0.11 6.21 -10.99
CA ALA A 123 0.80 5.29 -11.68
C ALA A 123 1.59 4.34 -10.74
N ARG A 124 1.55 4.54 -9.41
CA ARG A 124 2.09 3.63 -8.38
C ARG A 124 1.04 2.77 -7.66
N TYR A 125 -0.25 2.85 -8.05
CA TYR A 125 -1.32 2.03 -7.48
C TYR A 125 -0.84 0.59 -7.25
N ASP A 126 -0.86 0.19 -5.98
CA ASP A 126 -0.44 -1.10 -5.44
C ASP A 126 1.03 -1.54 -5.65
N LEU A 127 1.99 -0.61 -5.54
CA LEU A 127 3.42 -0.98 -5.49
C LEU A 127 3.75 -1.91 -4.31
N CYS A 128 3.03 -1.79 -3.19
CA CYS A 128 3.14 -2.72 -2.07
C CYS A 128 2.75 -4.15 -2.47
N GLY A 129 1.65 -4.32 -3.21
CA GLY A 129 1.23 -5.61 -3.75
C GLY A 129 2.25 -6.21 -4.69
N LEU A 130 2.89 -5.42 -5.57
CA LEU A 130 3.99 -5.89 -6.43
C LEU A 130 5.11 -6.52 -5.59
N TYR A 131 5.62 -5.81 -4.59
CA TYR A 131 6.74 -6.32 -3.80
C TYR A 131 6.33 -7.47 -2.89
N LEU A 132 5.12 -7.47 -2.34
CA LEU A 132 4.60 -8.65 -1.65
C LEU A 132 4.58 -9.87 -2.58
N GLN A 133 4.10 -9.73 -3.81
CA GLN A 133 4.11 -10.81 -4.79
C GLN A 133 5.53 -11.33 -5.06
N VAL A 134 6.50 -10.43 -5.27
CA VAL A 134 7.91 -10.81 -5.48
C VAL A 134 8.47 -11.62 -4.30
N LEU A 135 8.15 -11.21 -3.08
CA LEU A 135 8.60 -11.90 -1.86
C LEU A 135 7.95 -13.28 -1.72
N GLU A 136 6.65 -13.39 -1.98
CA GLU A 136 5.92 -14.68 -1.98
C GLU A 136 6.47 -15.63 -3.04
N ASP A 137 6.75 -15.13 -4.25
CA ASP A 137 7.33 -15.94 -5.32
C ASP A 137 8.73 -16.43 -4.94
N LEU A 138 9.58 -15.58 -4.35
CA LEU A 138 10.87 -16.01 -3.80
C LEU A 138 10.74 -17.03 -2.67
N TRP A 139 9.78 -16.84 -1.76
CA TRP A 139 9.49 -17.78 -0.69
C TRP A 139 9.17 -19.16 -1.27
N ASN A 140 8.32 -19.22 -2.30
CA ASN A 140 7.80 -20.45 -2.89
C ASN A 140 8.79 -21.16 -3.84
N LYS A 141 9.76 -20.46 -4.44
CA LYS A 141 10.71 -21.07 -5.40
C LYS A 141 11.66 -22.10 -4.78
N ASP A 142 12.23 -21.78 -3.62
CA ASP A 142 13.11 -22.70 -2.88
C ASP A 142 12.56 -22.94 -1.48
N THR A 143 11.59 -23.83 -1.37
CA THR A 143 10.97 -24.18 -0.08
C THR A 143 11.94 -24.89 0.87
N GLY A 144 13.01 -25.51 0.34
CA GLY A 144 14.05 -26.15 1.13
C GLY A 144 14.81 -25.14 2.00
N LEU A 145 15.04 -23.95 1.47
CA LEU A 145 15.69 -22.86 2.21
C LEU A 145 14.83 -22.31 3.35
N ASN A 146 13.51 -22.52 3.33
CA ASN A 146 12.59 -21.97 4.34
C ASN A 146 12.61 -22.76 5.66
N GLY A 147 13.07 -24.01 5.65
CA GLY A 147 13.02 -24.89 6.82
C GLY A 147 13.76 -24.31 8.02
N GLY A 148 13.09 -24.25 9.19
CA GLY A 148 13.69 -23.73 10.43
C GLY A 148 13.82 -22.21 10.51
N ALA A 149 13.21 -21.46 9.59
CA ALA A 149 13.09 -20.01 9.74
C ALA A 149 12.06 -19.68 10.83
N GLU A 150 12.49 -18.94 11.84
CA GLU A 150 11.64 -18.34 12.88
C GLU A 150 11.48 -16.83 12.65
N ILE A 151 12.42 -16.24 11.91
CA ILE A 151 12.52 -14.81 11.61
C ILE A 151 12.67 -14.61 10.10
N VAL A 152 11.97 -13.62 9.55
CA VAL A 152 12.26 -13.06 8.23
C VAL A 152 12.63 -11.59 8.39
N SER A 153 13.74 -11.18 7.79
CA SER A 153 14.06 -9.76 7.64
C SER A 153 13.83 -9.37 6.18
N VAL A 154 13.07 -8.31 5.95
CA VAL A 154 12.81 -7.79 4.59
C VAL A 154 13.48 -6.42 4.45
N ASP A 155 14.54 -6.38 3.65
CA ASP A 155 15.27 -5.16 3.30
C ASP A 155 14.78 -4.60 1.95
N LEU A 156 13.89 -3.62 2.05
CA LEU A 156 13.42 -2.80 0.93
C LEU A 156 14.06 -1.40 0.94
N SER A 157 15.17 -1.20 1.65
CA SER A 157 15.81 0.11 1.78
C SER A 157 16.16 0.72 0.42
N LYS A 158 16.56 -0.13 -0.53
CA LYS A 158 16.93 0.21 -1.90
C LYS A 158 15.89 -0.17 -2.95
N ALA A 159 14.73 -0.67 -2.56
CA ALA A 159 13.69 -1.07 -3.52
C ALA A 159 13.29 0.13 -4.40
N PRO A 160 13.26 -0.02 -5.74
CA PRO A 160 12.88 1.06 -6.64
C PRO A 160 11.39 1.43 -6.55
N GLY A 161 10.97 2.51 -7.21
CA GLY A 161 9.56 2.94 -7.23
C GLY A 161 9.13 3.82 -6.05
N GLY A 162 10.00 3.99 -5.04
CA GLY A 162 9.84 5.04 -4.03
C GLY A 162 8.82 4.75 -2.94
N LEU A 163 8.84 3.53 -2.38
CA LEU A 163 8.05 3.18 -1.19
C LEU A 163 8.38 4.09 0.00
N THR A 164 7.35 4.48 0.75
CA THR A 164 7.52 5.17 2.05
C THR A 164 8.14 4.23 3.09
N ALA A 165 8.56 4.77 4.24
CA ALA A 165 9.07 3.92 5.32
C ALA A 165 7.94 3.08 5.95
N GLY A 166 6.73 3.64 6.08
CA GLY A 166 5.55 2.90 6.54
C GLY A 166 5.16 1.77 5.60
N GLU A 167 5.23 1.97 4.29
CA GLU A 167 4.95 0.95 3.28
C GLU A 167 5.95 -0.22 3.35
N LYS A 168 7.24 0.08 3.44
CA LYS A 168 8.28 -0.95 3.61
C LYS A 168 8.05 -1.79 4.86
N ALA A 169 7.70 -1.14 5.97
CA ALA A 169 7.40 -1.82 7.23
C ALA A 169 6.12 -2.67 7.15
N ALA A 170 5.06 -2.16 6.49
CA ALA A 170 3.82 -2.89 6.29
C ALA A 170 4.01 -4.13 5.39
N ILE A 171 4.80 -4.04 4.31
CA ILE A 171 5.14 -5.19 3.46
C ILE A 171 5.85 -6.27 4.28
N ALA A 172 6.88 -5.89 5.04
CA ALA A 172 7.62 -6.83 5.90
C ALA A 172 6.70 -7.49 6.94
N TYR A 173 5.83 -6.70 7.57
CA TYR A 173 4.86 -7.18 8.55
C TYR A 173 3.87 -8.18 7.94
N VAL A 174 3.23 -7.84 6.82
CA VAL A 174 2.27 -8.71 6.13
C VAL A 174 2.94 -10.02 5.69
N PHE A 175 4.13 -9.93 5.08
CA PHE A 175 4.88 -11.10 4.62
C PHE A 175 5.22 -12.04 5.77
N ALA A 176 5.72 -11.51 6.90
CA ALA A 176 6.03 -12.32 8.07
C ALA A 176 4.78 -12.98 8.68
N GLN A 177 3.66 -12.25 8.78
CA GLN A 177 2.39 -12.78 9.30
C GLN A 177 1.87 -13.95 8.45
N ARG A 178 1.95 -13.85 7.12
CA ARG A 178 1.50 -14.93 6.20
C ARG A 178 2.29 -16.23 6.39
N HIS A 179 3.53 -16.13 6.83
CA HIS A 179 4.39 -17.30 7.07
C HIS A 179 4.48 -17.70 8.54
N GLY A 180 3.78 -17.00 9.44
CA GLY A 180 3.74 -17.34 10.87
C GLY A 180 5.09 -17.18 11.59
N VAL A 181 5.89 -16.22 11.14
CA VAL A 181 7.25 -15.95 11.65
C VAL A 181 7.37 -14.51 12.16
N GLU A 182 8.42 -14.23 12.92
CA GLU A 182 8.76 -12.86 13.32
C GLU A 182 9.28 -12.06 12.12
N GLY A 183 8.83 -10.81 11.99
CA GLY A 183 9.21 -9.92 10.90
C GLY A 183 10.15 -8.80 11.36
N LEU A 184 11.25 -8.62 10.62
CA LEU A 184 12.20 -7.52 10.77
C LEU A 184 12.30 -6.73 9.46
N THR A 185 12.83 -5.51 9.54
CA THR A 185 13.14 -4.64 8.38
C THR A 185 14.63 -4.30 8.30
N MET A 186 15.48 -5.15 8.88
CA MET A 186 16.92 -4.90 9.00
C MET A 186 17.65 -5.31 7.72
N THR A 187 18.62 -4.48 7.34
CA THR A 187 19.64 -4.80 6.35
C THR A 187 20.58 -5.89 6.84
N PHE A 188 21.38 -6.46 5.94
CA PHE A 188 22.42 -7.43 6.32
C PHE A 188 23.39 -6.90 7.38
N ASP A 189 23.82 -5.64 7.25
CA ASP A 189 24.78 -5.04 8.18
C ASP A 189 24.16 -4.83 9.57
N GLU A 190 22.89 -4.42 9.65
CA GLU A 190 22.15 -4.29 10.91
C GLU A 190 21.93 -5.66 11.56
N LEU A 191 21.53 -6.69 10.81
CA LEU A 191 21.39 -8.05 11.33
C LEU A 191 22.70 -8.57 11.92
N ARG A 192 23.84 -8.25 11.29
CA ARG A 192 25.17 -8.59 11.81
C ARG A 192 25.46 -7.85 13.11
N GLU A 193 25.20 -6.55 13.14
CA GLU A 193 25.52 -5.67 14.27
C GLU A 193 24.66 -5.98 15.50
N GLU A 194 23.39 -6.33 15.29
CA GLU A 194 22.44 -6.75 16.32
C GLU A 194 22.62 -8.23 16.72
N GLY A 195 23.54 -8.96 16.08
CA GLY A 195 23.93 -10.31 16.49
C GLY A 195 23.00 -11.43 16.03
N TYR A 196 22.12 -11.19 15.05
CA TYR A 196 21.30 -12.22 14.42
C TYR A 196 22.13 -13.17 13.54
N LEU A 197 23.25 -12.68 13.00
CA LEU A 197 24.10 -13.47 12.10
C LEU A 197 25.24 -14.18 12.84
N ALA A 198 25.38 -15.48 12.58
CA ALA A 198 26.50 -16.28 13.07
C ALA A 198 27.68 -16.20 12.10
N GLY A 199 28.81 -15.65 12.56
CA GLY A 199 30.04 -15.49 11.79
C GLY A 199 31.06 -16.61 12.04
N GLU A 200 31.57 -17.22 10.97
CA GLU A 200 32.64 -18.23 11.01
C GLU A 200 33.81 -17.83 10.09
N LYS A 201 35.04 -18.14 10.52
CA LYS A 201 36.23 -17.91 9.68
C LYS A 201 36.39 -19.03 8.66
N THR A 202 36.39 -18.66 7.40
CA THR A 202 36.71 -19.55 6.28
C THR A 202 38.20 -19.91 6.25
N GLU A 203 38.57 -20.93 5.48
CA GLU A 203 39.97 -21.35 5.26
C GLU A 203 40.88 -20.22 4.77
N ASN A 204 40.31 -19.26 4.02
CA ASN A 204 41.02 -18.09 3.50
C ASN A 204 41.08 -16.92 4.51
N GLY A 205 40.69 -17.14 5.77
CA GLY A 205 40.68 -16.14 6.84
C GLY A 205 39.57 -15.08 6.74
N LYS A 206 38.68 -15.17 5.74
CA LYS A 206 37.52 -14.28 5.61
C LYS A 206 36.39 -14.72 6.53
N MET A 207 35.67 -13.77 7.11
CA MET A 207 34.46 -14.06 7.89
C MET A 207 33.30 -14.33 6.94
N ALA A 208 32.62 -15.47 7.12
CA ALA A 208 31.39 -15.83 6.44
C ALA A 208 30.25 -15.81 7.46
N TYR A 209 29.14 -15.18 7.12
CA TYR A 209 27.98 -15.08 8.00
C TYR A 209 26.85 -15.98 7.51
N SER A 210 26.10 -16.54 8.44
CA SER A 210 24.85 -17.24 8.20
C SER A 210 23.76 -16.67 9.11
N PHE A 211 22.50 -16.85 8.73
CA PHE A 211 21.33 -16.51 9.52
C PHE A 211 20.65 -17.81 9.99
N PRO A 212 21.07 -18.40 11.12
CA PRO A 212 20.75 -19.79 11.42
C PRO A 212 19.26 -20.08 11.60
N ASN A 213 18.52 -19.13 12.16
CA ASN A 213 17.09 -19.22 12.42
C ASN A 213 16.27 -18.23 11.57
N GLY A 214 16.85 -17.69 10.49
CA GLY A 214 16.17 -16.67 9.72
C GLY A 214 16.44 -16.70 8.22
N LEU A 215 15.78 -15.77 7.54
CA LEU A 215 15.94 -15.48 6.13
C LEU A 215 15.97 -13.97 5.93
N LEU A 216 16.92 -13.50 5.14
CA LEU A 216 16.96 -12.13 4.66
C LEU A 216 16.41 -12.09 3.23
N PHE A 217 15.37 -11.29 3.03
CA PHE A 217 14.85 -10.96 1.71
C PHE A 217 15.31 -9.56 1.35
N THR A 218 15.86 -9.37 0.15
CA THR A 218 16.28 -8.06 -0.35
C THR A 218 15.67 -7.79 -1.70
N VAL A 219 15.36 -6.51 -1.97
CA VAL A 219 15.02 -6.02 -3.30
C VAL A 219 15.86 -4.79 -3.61
N THR A 220 16.57 -4.81 -4.73
CA THR A 220 17.48 -3.74 -5.16
C THR A 220 17.27 -3.38 -6.62
N PRO A 221 17.65 -2.18 -7.08
CA PRO A 221 17.59 -1.83 -8.49
C PRO A 221 18.49 -2.77 -9.30
N ASP A 222 18.07 -3.09 -10.52
CA ASP A 222 18.87 -3.89 -11.45
C ASP A 222 19.03 -3.14 -12.78
N GLU A 223 20.18 -2.52 -12.96
CA GLU A 223 20.52 -1.75 -14.16
C GLU A 223 20.71 -2.63 -15.41
N GLY A 224 20.72 -3.97 -15.25
CA GLY A 224 20.85 -4.94 -16.33
C GLY A 224 19.57 -5.21 -17.12
N ALA A 225 18.40 -4.77 -16.62
CA ALA A 225 17.09 -5.05 -17.22
C ALA A 225 16.71 -4.15 -18.43
N ASN A 226 17.65 -3.39 -18.98
CA ASN A 226 17.39 -2.47 -20.11
C ASN A 226 17.24 -3.24 -21.43
N GLY A 227 16.01 -3.60 -21.78
CA GLY A 227 15.63 -4.12 -23.10
C GLY A 227 14.76 -3.11 -23.86
N ASP A 228 15.32 -2.57 -24.96
CA ASP A 228 14.75 -1.62 -25.95
C ASP A 228 14.13 -0.33 -25.36
N ASP A 229 14.10 0.77 -26.12
CA ASP A 229 13.76 2.14 -25.66
C ASP A 229 12.31 2.33 -25.13
N SER A 230 11.56 1.25 -24.91
CA SER A 230 10.35 1.19 -24.08
C SER A 230 10.72 0.77 -22.66
N ALA A 231 11.25 1.69 -21.87
CA ALA A 231 11.76 1.42 -20.52
C ALA A 231 10.72 0.68 -19.65
N PRO A 232 11.08 -0.43 -18.97
CA PRO A 232 10.25 -0.96 -17.89
C PRO A 232 10.09 0.11 -16.82
N VAL A 233 8.89 0.26 -16.26
CA VAL A 233 8.64 1.32 -15.26
C VAL A 233 9.49 1.08 -14.01
N ILE A 234 9.75 -0.20 -13.66
CA ILE A 234 10.59 -0.60 -12.52
C ILE A 234 11.46 -1.80 -12.90
N ALA A 235 12.78 -1.66 -12.75
CA ALA A 235 13.77 -2.71 -12.94
C ALA A 235 14.45 -3.07 -11.61
N PHE A 236 14.50 -4.35 -11.26
CA PHE A 236 14.99 -4.80 -9.96
C PHE A 236 15.58 -6.22 -9.98
N ALA A 237 16.29 -6.54 -8.92
CA ALA A 237 16.69 -7.88 -8.53
C ALA A 237 16.14 -8.15 -7.13
N ALA A 238 15.84 -9.40 -6.85
CA ALA A 238 15.33 -9.82 -5.55
C ALA A 238 16.06 -11.08 -5.09
N GLN A 239 16.36 -11.17 -3.80
CA GLN A 239 17.10 -12.31 -3.24
C GLN A 239 16.49 -12.76 -1.94
N LYS A 240 16.41 -14.09 -1.77
CA LYS A 240 16.21 -14.78 -0.50
C LYS A 240 17.55 -15.37 -0.07
N TRP A 241 18.03 -15.00 1.11
CA TRP A 241 19.36 -15.36 1.60
C TRP A 241 19.31 -15.91 3.01
N ARG A 242 20.06 -16.98 3.25
CA ARG A 242 20.32 -17.54 4.58
C ARG A 242 21.80 -17.64 4.89
N SER A 243 22.61 -18.02 3.91
CA SER A 243 24.04 -18.23 4.09
C SER A 243 24.76 -18.06 2.74
N PRO A 244 26.10 -18.08 2.70
CA PRO A 244 26.84 -17.94 1.45
C PRO A 244 26.58 -19.08 0.45
N LEU A 245 26.09 -20.22 0.92
CA LEU A 245 25.74 -21.41 0.14
C LEU A 245 24.23 -21.73 0.23
N GLY A 246 23.43 -20.74 0.59
CA GLY A 246 22.00 -20.89 0.82
C GLY A 246 21.32 -19.61 0.42
N ALA A 247 21.23 -19.37 -0.87
CA ALA A 247 20.53 -18.22 -1.41
C ALA A 247 19.88 -18.54 -2.76
N TYR A 248 18.75 -17.88 -3.01
CA TYR A 248 18.03 -17.92 -4.27
C TYR A 248 17.74 -16.49 -4.72
N SER A 249 18.03 -16.18 -5.98
CA SER A 249 17.87 -14.83 -6.51
C SER A 249 17.13 -14.80 -7.84
N PHE A 250 16.29 -13.79 -8.00
CA PHE A 250 15.79 -13.32 -9.27
C PHE A 250 16.63 -12.13 -9.74
N THR A 251 17.05 -12.14 -11.00
CA THR A 251 17.79 -11.04 -11.63
C THR A 251 17.17 -10.67 -12.98
N ASN A 252 17.51 -9.48 -13.47
CA ASN A 252 16.90 -8.86 -14.63
C ASN A 252 15.37 -8.86 -14.54
N CYS A 253 14.82 -8.54 -13.36
CA CYS A 253 13.38 -8.44 -13.20
C CYS A 253 12.89 -7.11 -13.77
N ALA A 254 11.79 -7.17 -14.50
CA ALA A 254 11.15 -6.00 -15.07
C ALA A 254 9.66 -6.03 -14.72
N ALA A 255 9.18 -4.94 -14.11
CA ALA A 255 7.77 -4.72 -13.81
C ALA A 255 7.18 -3.59 -14.67
N SER A 256 5.94 -3.82 -15.10
CA SER A 256 5.15 -2.91 -15.90
C SER A 256 3.69 -2.92 -15.43
N ARG A 257 2.92 -1.92 -15.85
CA ARG A 257 1.49 -1.85 -15.60
C ARG A 257 0.73 -2.75 -16.57
N GLY A 258 -0.05 -3.68 -16.04
CA GLY A 258 -1.11 -4.41 -16.75
C GLY A 258 -2.48 -3.78 -16.51
N GLU A 259 -3.53 -4.41 -17.04
CA GLU A 259 -4.92 -3.94 -16.89
C GLU A 259 -5.44 -4.08 -15.44
N SER A 260 -4.90 -5.05 -14.68
CA SER A 260 -5.34 -5.39 -13.33
C SER A 260 -4.34 -5.03 -12.22
N GLY A 261 -3.30 -4.24 -12.53
CA GLY A 261 -2.28 -3.85 -11.55
C GLY A 261 -0.86 -4.00 -12.07
N TRP A 262 0.08 -4.27 -11.18
CA TRP A 262 1.47 -4.55 -11.55
C TRP A 262 1.62 -5.98 -12.04
N GLU A 263 2.38 -6.13 -13.13
CA GLU A 263 2.87 -7.41 -13.60
C GLU A 263 4.39 -7.34 -13.68
N TYR A 264 5.07 -8.45 -13.37
CA TYR A 264 6.52 -8.50 -13.51
C TYR A 264 6.98 -9.83 -14.10
N SER A 265 8.17 -9.80 -14.70
CA SER A 265 8.84 -10.97 -15.24
C SER A 265 10.22 -11.14 -14.63
N VAL A 266 10.67 -12.38 -14.52
CA VAL A 266 12.01 -12.74 -14.07
C VAL A 266 12.86 -13.07 -15.30
N GLY A 267 13.91 -12.29 -15.54
CA GLY A 267 14.80 -12.53 -16.68
C GLY A 267 15.77 -13.69 -16.45
N ALA A 268 16.27 -13.86 -15.23
CA ALA A 268 17.11 -14.98 -14.85
C ALA A 268 16.94 -15.36 -13.37
N GLU A 269 17.22 -16.63 -13.06
CA GLU A 269 17.21 -17.17 -11.69
C GLU A 269 18.61 -17.70 -11.34
N MET A 270 19.07 -17.48 -10.11
CA MET A 270 20.38 -17.95 -9.63
C MET A 270 20.27 -18.63 -8.27
N ILE A 271 21.10 -19.65 -8.06
CA ILE A 271 21.25 -20.37 -6.79
C ILE A 271 22.72 -20.36 -6.36
N ALA A 272 22.96 -20.24 -5.05
CA ALA A 272 24.28 -20.30 -4.43
C ALA A 272 24.41 -21.53 -3.52
#